data_AF-A0A9D2L115-F1
#
_entry.id   AF-A0A9D2L115-F1
#
_cell.length_a   1.000
_cell.length_b   1.000
_cell.length_c   1.000
_cell.angle_alpha   90.00
_cell.angle_beta   90.00
_cell.angle_gamma   90.00
#
_symmetry.space_group_name_H-M   'P 1'
#
loop_
_entity.id
_entity.type
_entity.pdbx_description
1 polymer ?
#
loop_
_entity_poly.entity_id
_entity_poly.type
_entity_poly.pdbx_seq_one_letter_code
_entity_poly.pdbx_strand_id
1 'polypeptide(L)'
;MDDGSIRLRICGDRKHYCFEASVNGAPLTELFRASTRFLACEVAGRCFTGTVMGLYAFGGSSFRAVMDVSAFRVGSGLKTV
;
A
#
# COMPACT_ATOMS: atom_id res chain seq x y z
N MET A 1 -12.38 13.59 -20.72
CA MET A 1 -12.58 13.05 -19.36
C MET A 1 -11.28 13.34 -18.66
N ASP A 2 -11.29 14.18 -17.62
CA ASP A 2 -10.10 14.35 -16.81
C ASP A 2 -9.92 13.06 -16.02
N ASP A 3 -8.92 12.26 -16.40
CA ASP A 3 -8.60 11.03 -15.71
C ASP A 3 -8.11 11.39 -14.30
N GLY A 4 -8.98 11.19 -13.32
CA GLY A 4 -8.69 11.52 -11.93
C GLY A 4 -7.50 10.73 -11.38
N SER A 5 -6.59 11.39 -10.67
CA SER A 5 -5.41 10.73 -10.10
C SER A 5 -5.73 10.12 -8.73
N ILE A 6 -5.38 8.86 -8.52
CA ILE A 6 -5.42 8.20 -7.21
C ILE A 6 -4.00 8.10 -6.67
N ARG A 7 -3.80 8.50 -5.41
CA ARG A 7 -2.58 8.24 -4.66
C ARG A 7 -2.88 7.31 -3.51
N LEU A 8 -2.19 6.17 -3.47
CA LEU A 8 -2.22 5.24 -2.34
C LEU A 8 -0.95 5.43 -1.50
N ARG A 9 -1.08 5.40 -0.18
CA ARG A 9 0.04 5.42 0.76
C ARG A 9 -0.16 4.38 1.85
N ILE A 10 0.88 3.60 2.11
CA ILE A 10 0.97 2.73 3.28
C ILE A 10 2.06 3.29 4.17
N CYS A 11 1.68 3.78 5.35
CA CYS A 11 2.61 4.14 6.41
C CYS A 11 2.61 3.03 7.45
N GLY A 12 3.69 2.86 8.19
CA GLY A 12 3.72 1.84 9.23
C GLY A 12 4.65 2.19 10.38
N ASP A 13 4.25 1.76 11.56
CA ASP A 13 5.13 1.64 12.71
C ASP A 13 5.32 0.16 13.08
N ARG A 14 5.96 -0.11 14.21
CA ARG A 14 6.22 -1.48 14.66
C ARG A 14 4.94 -2.30 14.87
N LYS A 15 3.81 -1.66 15.17
CA LYS A 15 2.56 -2.30 15.58
C LYS A 15 1.49 -2.28 14.49
N HIS A 16 1.47 -1.24 13.64
CA HIS A 16 0.40 -1.04 12.67
C HIS A 16 0.89 -0.62 11.28
N TYR A 17 0.18 -1.10 10.26
CA TYR A 17 0.08 -0.46 8.96
C TYR A 17 -1.13 0.47 8.94
N CYS A 18 -0.96 1.68 8.42
CA CYS A 18 -2.00 2.65 8.14
C CYS A 18 -2.11 2.82 6.63
N PHE A 19 -3.32 2.63 6.11
CA PHE A 19 -3.66 2.71 4.69
C PHE A 19 -4.37 4.03 4.43
N GLU A 20 -3.81 4.83 3.53
CA GLU A 20 -4.32 6.16 3.21
C GLU A 20 -4.49 6.30 1.71
N ALA A 21 -5.47 7.11 1.30
CA ALA A 21 -5.67 7.44 -0.10
C ALA A 21 -5.97 8.93 -0.29
N SER A 22 -5.63 9.44 -1.47
CA SER A 22 -6.16 10.70 -1.95
C SER A 22 -6.61 10.60 -3.41
N VAL A 23 -7.60 11.42 -3.74
CA VAL A 23 -8.19 11.51 -5.08
C VAL A 23 -8.01 12.94 -5.57
N ASN A 24 -7.54 13.09 -6.80
CA ASN A 24 -7.39 14.38 -7.49
C ASN A 24 -6.60 15.43 -6.68
N GLY A 25 -5.51 15.01 -6.04
CA GLY A 25 -4.63 15.91 -5.28
C GLY A 25 -5.20 16.39 -3.94
N ALA A 26 -6.37 15.89 -3.50
CA ALA A 26 -6.88 16.13 -2.16
C ALA A 26 -5.89 15.69 -1.07
N PRO A 27 -6.04 16.16 0.18
CA PRO A 27 -5.28 15.63 1.31
C PRO A 27 -5.43 14.11 1.44
N LEU A 28 -4.38 13.46 1.95
CA LEU A 28 -4.41 12.03 2.27
C LEU A 28 -5.31 11.79 3.48
N THR A 29 -6.23 10.84 3.35
CA THR A 29 -7.15 10.44 4.41
C THR A 29 -6.89 9.00 4.81
N GLU A 30 -6.84 8.72 6.11
CA GLU A 30 -6.76 7.36 6.66
C GLU A 30 -8.05 6.60 6.30
N LEU A 31 -7.90 5.49 5.58
CA LEU A 31 -8.99 4.58 5.23
C LEU A 31 -9.11 3.45 6.26
N PHE A 32 -7.97 2.92 6.70
CA PHE A 32 -7.93 1.75 7.57
C PHE A 32 -6.59 1.61 8.28
N ARG A 33 -6.60 0.89 9.42
CA ARG A 33 -5.40 0.52 10.18
C ARG A 33 -5.42 -0.95 10.55
N ALA A 34 -4.32 -1.66 10.29
CA ALA A 34 -4.17 -3.09 10.54
C ALA A 34 -2.93 -3.39 11.38
N SER A 35 -2.95 -4.46 12.18
CA SER A 35 -1.75 -4.87 12.93
C SER A 35 -0.71 -5.52 12.02
N THR A 36 0.57 -5.15 12.20
CA THR A 36 1.71 -5.73 11.46
C THR A 36 1.88 -7.23 11.72
N ARG A 37 1.43 -7.72 12.88
CA ARG A 37 1.59 -9.11 13.32
C ARG A 37 0.99 -10.15 12.38
N PHE A 38 -0.03 -9.79 11.61
CA PHE A 38 -0.71 -10.73 10.71
C PHE A 38 0.14 -11.09 9.49
N LEU A 39 1.13 -10.28 9.15
CA LEU A 39 2.10 -10.55 8.09
C LEU A 39 3.46 -11.05 8.63
N ALA A 40 3.56 -11.26 9.94
CA ALA A 40 4.77 -11.81 10.56
C ALA A 40 4.92 -13.30 10.23
N CYS A 41 6.16 -13.77 10.09
CA CYS A 41 6.47 -15.13 9.67
C CYS A 41 5.89 -16.20 10.61
N GLU A 42 5.83 -15.86 11.90
CA GLU A 42 5.30 -16.69 12.97
C GLU A 42 3.80 -16.96 12.77
N VAL A 43 3.07 -16.01 12.20
CA VAL A 43 1.62 -16.09 11.97
C VAL A 43 1.31 -16.60 10.56
N ALA A 44 2.11 -16.21 9.56
CA ALA A 44 1.90 -16.55 8.15
C ALA A 44 2.34 -17.99 7.76
N GLY A 45 2.50 -18.89 8.74
CA GLY A 45 2.75 -20.31 8.49
C GLY A 45 4.21 -20.76 8.59
N ARG A 46 5.05 -20.06 9.36
CA ARG A 46 6.50 -20.36 9.52
C ARG A 46 7.24 -20.29 8.18
N CYS A 47 7.06 -19.19 7.48
CA CYS A 47 7.76 -18.91 6.23
C CYS A 47 9.16 -18.30 6.49
N PHE A 48 10.06 -18.46 5.52
CA PHE A 48 11.40 -17.86 5.51
C PHE A 48 11.46 -16.59 4.64
N THR A 49 10.32 -15.95 4.41
CA THR A 49 10.17 -14.74 3.58
C THR A 49 9.93 -13.50 4.44
N GLY A 50 9.99 -12.31 3.86
CA GLY A 50 9.66 -11.05 4.54
C GLY A 50 8.38 -10.41 4.02
N THR A 51 7.89 -9.36 4.69
CA THR A 51 6.83 -8.52 4.14
C THR A 51 7.40 -7.69 2.98
N VAL A 52 6.66 -7.63 1.88
CA VAL A 52 6.99 -6.82 0.70
C VAL A 52 5.88 -5.80 0.42
N MET A 53 6.25 -4.67 -0.19
CA MET A 53 5.30 -3.73 -0.79
C MET A 53 5.34 -3.90 -2.30
N GLY A 54 4.17 -4.08 -2.92
CA GLY A 54 4.07 -4.34 -4.34
C GLY A 54 2.85 -3.68 -4.96
N LEU A 55 2.93 -3.51 -6.28
CA LEU A 55 1.84 -3.06 -7.14
C LEU A 55 1.31 -4.27 -7.91
N TYR A 56 -0.01 -4.36 -8.02
CA TYR A 56 -0.67 -5.49 -8.66
C TYR A 56 -1.95 -5.04 -9.36
N ALA A 57 -2.17 -5.56 -10.57
CA ALA A 57 -3.42 -5.40 -11.31
C ALA A 57 -4.06 -6.78 -11.50
N PHE A 58 -5.35 -6.90 -11.18
CA PHE A 58 -6.14 -8.11 -11.39
C PHE A 58 -7.25 -7.84 -12.39
N GLY A 59 -7.31 -8.62 -13.46
CA GLY A 59 -8.37 -8.49 -14.46
C GLY A 59 -9.60 -9.36 -14.24
N GLY A 60 -9.59 -10.27 -13.25
CA GLY A 60 -10.68 -11.22 -13.05
C GLY A 60 -10.93 -12.07 -14.31
N SER A 61 -12.03 -11.78 -15.02
CA SER A 61 -12.42 -12.41 -16.28
C SER A 61 -11.85 -11.75 -17.54
N SER A 62 -11.23 -10.58 -17.43
CA SER A 62 -10.66 -9.83 -18.55
C SER A 62 -9.13 -9.96 -18.58
N PHE A 63 -8.57 -10.37 -19.71
CA PHE A 63 -7.14 -10.61 -19.88
C PHE A 63 -6.30 -9.33 -20.13
N ARG A 64 -6.90 -8.12 -20.06
CA ARG A 64 -6.23 -6.86 -20.42
C ARG A 64 -6.31 -5.77 -19.34
N ALA A 65 -6.45 -6.13 -18.07
CA ALA A 65 -6.36 -5.13 -17.00
C ALA A 65 -4.95 -4.53 -16.95
N VAL A 66 -4.88 -3.20 -17.09
CA VAL A 66 -3.65 -2.42 -17.03
C VAL A 66 -3.78 -1.42 -15.88
N MET A 67 -2.69 -1.25 -15.15
CA MET A 67 -2.55 -0.20 -14.15
C MET A 67 -1.38 0.69 -14.55
N ASP A 68 -1.68 1.91 -14.97
CA ASP A 68 -0.67 2.93 -15.24
C ASP A 68 -0.27 3.63 -13.94
N VAL A 69 1.02 3.62 -13.64
CA VAL A 69 1.57 4.15 -12.39
C VAL A 69 2.60 5.22 -12.70
N SER A 70 2.31 6.44 -12.27
CA SER A 70 3.21 7.59 -12.47
C SER A 70 4.44 7.57 -11.56
N ALA A 71 4.32 6.99 -10.35
CA ALA A 71 5.45 6.82 -9.43
C ALA A 71 5.19 5.73 -8.38
N PHE A 72 6.19 4.90 -8.12
CA PHE A 72 6.26 4.02 -6.95
C PHE A 72 7.42 4.44 -6.06
N ARG A 73 7.15 4.77 -4.80
CA ARG A 73 8.17 5.30 -3.88
C ARG A 73 8.14 4.52 -2.57
N VAL A 74 9.32 4.07 -2.15
CA VAL A 74 9.55 3.43 -0.85
C VAL A 74 10.63 4.23 -0.14
N GLY A 75 10.38 4.62 1.10
CA GLY A 75 11.34 5.34 1.92
C GLY A 75 10.98 5.22 3.39
N SER A 76 11.99 5.23 4.26
CA SER A 76 11.77 5.44 5.68
C SER A 76 11.35 6.89 5.88
N GLY A 77 10.13 7.14 6.37
CA GLY A 77 9.77 8.48 6.82
C GLY A 77 10.78 8.94 7.86
N LEU A 78 11.44 10.09 7.63
CA LEU A 78 12.25 10.71 8.67
C LEU A 78 11.34 10.93 9.88
N LYS A 79 11.63 10.26 10.99
CA LYS A 79 11.23 10.77 12.30
C LYS A 79 12.08 12.01 12.54
N THR A 80 11.52 13.18 12.26
CA THR A 80 12.03 14.40 12.88
C THR A 80 11.81 14.23 14.38
N VAL A 81 12.93 14.02 15.10
CA VAL A 81 12.97 14.07 16.57
C VAL A 81 12.88 15.52 16.99
#